data_AF-A0A2U1TTS5-F1
#
_entry.id   AF-A0A2U1TTS5-F1
#
_cell.length_a   1.000
_cell.length_b   1.000
_cell.length_c   1.000
_cell.angle_alpha   90.00
_cell.angle_beta   90.00
_cell.angle_gamma   90.00
#
_symmetry.space_group_name_H-M   'P 1'
#
loop_
_entity.id
_entity.type
_entity.pdbx_description
1 polymer ?
#
loop_
_entity_poly.entity_id
_entity_poly.type
_entity_poly.pdbx_seq_one_letter_code
_entity_poly.pdbx_strand_id
1 'polypeptide(L)'
;MRVFIRLLLILPIFFPYFVLSAPLNPADRNEIQQRQAEVIEQARQQRESLLQLNQPQTRQAAGDETDRGHCFAIQAIRYQHSSLLNEKDKERLNKNYINRCINVNKINQLIHDVSNWYIERGYITSRAFIAEQDLSGGILTIDILEGRLEYIKINNESKRVLKQVFPGLKGEILNLRDIEQGMEQLNRMPTQQVSIEILPGSQPGYSIVNLTSQKRLPLTANISFDNSGQKSTGQQQLNGGLWADNMLGIADQWFISGGHSSEFNDGKDADNLQAGVSLPYGYWNLNYDYSHSRYRNDFLNRDFLWHSTGDSQTHRLSVSRVVFRNGDMKTSLSAGMTHRIGHNYLNDVLLQSSSRKLSTAIVGVNHSQKLWGGLATFNPAYSRGTRWFGAESDAGKDSDAPRAAFNKLTLAVSYYHPISENISYLTNFYGQYSAQALYGSEQVTLGGESSVRGFKEQYLSGNRGGYWRNEINWRPMALPLLGELTLTAALDGGHLFSHQGDSESAGTLWGAAVGAGVANRYLSQQITVGWPLDYPDWLKPDAVAVYYRIGLSF
;
A
#
# COMPACT_ATOMS: atom_id res chain seq x y z
N MET A 1 49.31 65.08 28.34
CA MET A 1 49.45 63.74 28.97
C MET A 1 48.04 63.26 29.30
N ARG A 2 47.34 62.56 28.38
CA ARG A 2 46.87 61.15 28.51
C ARG A 2 46.60 60.76 29.98
N VAL A 3 45.38 60.40 30.42
CA VAL A 3 44.70 59.11 30.19
C VAL A 3 43.24 59.22 30.71
N PHE A 4 42.21 59.16 29.85
CA PHE A 4 41.17 58.11 29.74
C PHE A 4 40.68 57.40 31.02
N ILE A 5 39.44 57.67 31.45
CA ILE A 5 38.66 56.79 32.34
C ILE A 5 37.44 56.28 31.56
N ARG A 6 37.31 54.95 31.50
CA ARG A 6 36.34 54.18 30.73
C ARG A 6 34.96 54.16 31.40
N LEU A 7 33.92 54.46 30.62
CA LEU A 7 32.53 54.07 30.89
C LEU A 7 32.42 52.55 30.70
N LEU A 8 31.89 51.84 31.70
CA LEU A 8 31.57 50.42 31.62
C LEU A 8 30.14 50.27 31.09
N LEU A 9 30.01 49.97 29.79
CA LEU A 9 28.73 49.60 29.15
C LEU A 9 28.47 48.12 29.44
N ILE A 10 27.47 47.84 30.29
CA ILE A 10 26.91 46.50 30.47
C ILE A 10 26.05 46.21 29.24
N LEU A 11 26.59 45.38 28.33
CA LEU A 11 25.87 44.83 27.20
C LEU A 11 25.05 43.62 27.69
N PRO A 12 23.71 43.58 27.54
CA PRO A 12 22.99 42.35 27.77
C PRO A 12 23.33 41.39 26.63
N ILE A 13 24.06 40.32 26.96
CA ILE A 13 24.31 39.21 26.05
C ILE A 13 22.95 38.53 25.83
N PHE A 14 22.27 38.89 24.74
CA PHE A 14 21.20 38.06 24.18
C PHE A 14 21.85 36.75 23.72
N PHE A 15 21.84 35.74 24.58
CA PHE A 15 21.98 34.36 24.11
C PHE A 15 20.71 34.04 23.33
N PRO A 16 20.79 33.73 22.02
CA PRO A 16 19.68 33.07 21.36
C PRO A 16 19.51 31.73 22.10
N TYR A 17 18.37 31.55 22.75
CA TYR A 17 17.93 30.24 23.19
C TYR A 17 17.74 29.41 21.93
N PHE A 18 18.74 28.60 21.56
CA PHE A 18 18.55 27.50 20.63
C PHE A 18 17.62 26.51 21.31
N VAL A 19 16.34 26.56 20.98
CA VAL A 19 15.41 25.50 21.33
C VAL A 19 15.76 24.34 20.39
N LEU A 20 16.57 23.40 20.87
CA LEU A 20 16.71 22.12 20.20
C LEU A 20 15.32 21.50 20.14
N SER A 21 14.86 21.12 18.94
CA SER A 21 13.71 20.23 18.81
C SER A 21 14.01 18.99 19.65
N ALA A 22 13.20 18.72 20.68
CA ALA A 22 13.44 17.58 21.56
C ALA A 22 13.45 16.30 20.71
N PRO A 23 14.44 15.40 20.87
CA PRO A 23 14.48 14.15 20.12
C PRO A 23 13.17 13.39 20.35
N LEU A 24 12.67 12.73 19.31
CA LEU A 24 11.49 11.88 19.43
C LEU A 24 11.71 10.88 20.56
N ASN A 25 10.68 10.67 21.38
CA ASN A 25 10.74 9.57 22.35
C ASN A 25 10.85 8.23 21.57
N PRO A 26 11.42 7.18 22.18
CA PRO A 26 11.62 5.90 21.48
C PRO A 26 10.32 5.28 20.94
N ALA A 27 9.20 5.41 21.64
CA ALA A 27 7.91 4.88 21.18
C ALA A 27 7.42 5.56 19.89
N ASP A 28 7.42 6.89 19.85
CA ASP A 28 7.05 7.72 18.70
C ASP A 28 7.93 7.36 17.49
N ARG A 29 9.24 7.25 17.70
CA ARG A 29 10.19 6.88 16.63
C ARG A 29 9.90 5.50 16.06
N ASN A 30 9.69 4.50 16.92
CA ASN A 30 9.36 3.14 16.50
C ASN A 30 8.04 3.11 15.70
N GLU A 31 7.03 3.85 16.15
CA GLU A 31 5.75 3.92 15.44
C GLU A 31 5.89 4.57 14.05
N ILE A 32 6.67 5.64 13.92
CA ILE A 32 6.92 6.28 12.62
C ILE A 32 7.65 5.31 11.69
N GLN A 33 8.67 4.61 12.18
CA GLN A 33 9.42 3.61 11.39
C GLN A 33 8.51 2.46 10.93
N GLN A 34 7.65 1.94 11.80
CA GLN A 34 6.64 0.93 11.46
C GLN A 34 5.69 1.44 10.38
N ARG A 35 5.18 2.68 10.51
CA ARG A 35 4.28 3.28 9.50
C ARG A 35 4.98 3.47 8.15
N GLN A 36 6.24 3.89 8.15
CA GLN A 36 7.03 4.01 6.91
C GLN A 36 7.29 2.64 6.26
N ALA A 37 7.50 1.59 7.08
CA ALA A 37 7.59 0.21 6.60
C ALA A 37 6.27 -0.28 6.00
N GLU A 38 5.13 -0.01 6.66
CA GLU A 38 3.79 -0.32 6.17
C GLU A 38 3.51 0.32 4.80
N VAL A 39 3.96 1.55 4.55
CA VAL A 39 3.79 2.22 3.25
C VAL A 39 4.50 1.46 2.12
N ILE A 40 5.71 0.96 2.38
CA ILE A 40 6.48 0.17 1.39
C ILE A 40 5.80 -1.19 1.15
N GLU A 41 5.36 -1.84 2.23
CA GLU A 41 4.69 -3.13 2.14
C GLU A 41 3.34 -3.02 1.41
N GLN A 42 2.57 -1.95 1.65
CA GLN A 42 1.34 -1.66 0.89
C GLN A 42 1.63 -1.49 -0.61
N ALA A 43 2.68 -0.76 -0.98
CA ALA A 43 3.09 -0.62 -2.38
C ALA A 43 3.49 -1.97 -3.00
N ARG A 44 4.20 -2.82 -2.23
CA ARG A 44 4.54 -4.18 -2.63
C ARG A 44 3.29 -5.04 -2.88
N GLN A 45 2.34 -5.04 -1.96
CA GLN A 45 1.08 -5.80 -2.08
C GLN A 45 0.24 -5.32 -3.28
N GLN A 46 0.13 -4.00 -3.49
CA GLN A 46 -0.54 -3.44 -4.65
C GLN A 46 0.11 -3.91 -5.96
N ARG A 47 1.45 -3.92 -6.03
CA ARG A 47 2.19 -4.40 -7.19
C ARG A 47 1.96 -5.90 -7.43
N GLU A 48 2.02 -6.73 -6.39
CA GLU A 48 1.76 -8.17 -6.50
C GLU A 48 0.32 -8.45 -6.96
N SER A 49 -0.66 -7.68 -6.48
CA SER A 49 -2.05 -7.78 -6.96
C SER A 49 -2.20 -7.47 -8.46
N LEU A 50 -1.42 -6.52 -9.00
CA LEU A 50 -1.43 -6.19 -10.43
C LEU A 50 -0.77 -7.26 -11.30
N LEU A 51 0.27 -7.93 -10.79
CA LEU A 51 0.93 -9.04 -11.48
C LEU A 51 0.00 -10.25 -11.64
N GLN A 52 -0.92 -10.45 -10.69
CA GLN A 52 -1.92 -11.51 -10.73
C GLN A 52 -3.11 -11.20 -11.66
N LEU A 53 -3.23 -9.98 -12.19
CA LEU A 53 -4.25 -9.63 -13.19
C LEU A 53 -3.88 -10.27 -14.54
N ASN A 54 -4.45 -11.44 -14.81
CA ASN A 54 -4.39 -12.11 -16.10
C ASN A 54 -4.91 -11.20 -17.21
N GLN A 55 -4.17 -11.08 -18.31
CA GLN A 55 -4.70 -10.53 -19.54
C GLN A 55 -5.52 -11.61 -20.25
N PRO A 56 -6.76 -11.33 -20.69
CA PRO A 56 -7.37 -12.13 -21.74
C PRO A 56 -6.47 -12.07 -22.96
N GLN A 57 -6.13 -13.22 -23.54
CA GLN A 57 -5.38 -13.30 -24.79
C GLN A 57 -6.10 -12.49 -25.87
N THR A 58 -5.41 -11.47 -26.39
CA THR A 58 -5.86 -10.71 -27.55
C THR A 58 -5.92 -11.67 -28.74
N ARG A 59 -7.13 -11.98 -29.23
CA ARG A 59 -7.27 -12.74 -30.49
C ARG A 59 -6.81 -11.84 -31.64
N GLN A 60 -6.04 -12.44 -32.53
CA GLN A 60 -5.49 -11.83 -33.74
C GLN A 60 -6.58 -11.09 -34.52
N ALA A 61 -6.26 -9.87 -34.95
CA ALA A 61 -7.09 -9.11 -35.88
C ALA A 61 -7.34 -9.97 -37.14
N ALA A 62 -8.59 -10.08 -37.55
CA ALA A 62 -8.92 -10.64 -38.86
C ALA A 62 -8.21 -9.76 -39.91
N GLY A 63 -7.38 -10.39 -40.73
CA GLY A 63 -6.64 -9.71 -41.78
C GLY A 63 -7.59 -9.02 -42.77
N ASP A 64 -7.17 -7.85 -43.27
CA ASP A 64 -7.82 -7.16 -44.39
C ASP A 64 -7.73 -8.05 -45.64
N GLU A 65 -8.72 -8.90 -45.84
CA GLU A 65 -8.96 -9.51 -47.14
C GLU A 65 -9.78 -8.55 -48.01
N THR A 66 -9.34 -8.40 -49.25
CA THR A 66 -9.86 -7.45 -50.24
C THR A 66 -11.38 -7.50 -50.39
N ASP A 67 -11.96 -6.31 -50.35
CA ASP A 67 -13.38 -5.95 -50.38
C ASP A 67 -14.05 -6.26 -51.75
N ARG A 68 -14.16 -7.54 -52.13
CA ARG A 68 -14.85 -7.96 -53.38
C ARG A 68 -16.05 -8.84 -53.06
N GLY A 69 -17.25 -8.29 -53.21
CA GLY A 69 -18.53 -8.99 -53.06
C GLY A 69 -19.73 -8.06 -53.19
N HIS A 70 -20.95 -8.62 -53.27
CA HIS A 70 -22.18 -7.84 -53.20
C HIS A 70 -22.28 -7.14 -51.83
N CYS A 71 -22.66 -5.86 -51.85
CA CYS A 71 -22.83 -5.04 -50.66
C CYS A 71 -24.29 -4.63 -50.47
N PHE A 72 -24.68 -4.42 -49.22
CA PHE A 72 -26.03 -4.00 -48.82
C PHE A 72 -25.98 -2.56 -48.31
N ALA A 73 -26.90 -1.71 -48.77
CA ALA A 73 -27.03 -0.34 -48.27
C ALA A 73 -27.71 -0.35 -46.90
N ILE A 74 -26.98 -0.03 -45.84
CA ILE A 74 -27.51 -0.03 -44.47
C ILE A 74 -27.85 1.39 -44.04
N GLN A 75 -29.13 1.63 -43.74
CA GLN A 75 -29.67 2.90 -43.27
C GLN A 75 -29.74 2.96 -41.74
N ALA A 76 -30.04 1.84 -41.10
CA ALA A 76 -30.15 1.76 -39.64
C ALA A 76 -29.61 0.44 -39.12
N ILE A 77 -29.03 0.48 -37.91
CA ILE A 77 -28.58 -0.70 -37.19
C ILE A 77 -29.36 -0.76 -35.86
N ARG A 78 -30.02 -1.89 -35.62
CA ARG A 78 -30.81 -2.13 -34.41
C ARG A 78 -30.16 -3.23 -33.58
N TYR A 79 -29.92 -2.94 -32.30
CA TYR A 79 -29.44 -3.92 -31.34
C TYR A 79 -30.61 -4.49 -30.54
N GLN A 80 -30.74 -5.81 -30.50
CA GLN A 80 -31.69 -6.52 -29.64
C GLN A 80 -30.96 -7.11 -28.43
N HIS A 81 -31.68 -7.24 -27.31
CA HIS A 81 -31.16 -7.84 -26.08
C HIS A 81 -29.88 -7.16 -25.55
N SER A 82 -29.74 -5.86 -25.79
CA SER A 82 -28.53 -5.07 -25.55
C SER A 82 -28.63 -4.24 -24.26
N SER A 83 -28.92 -4.86 -23.11
CA SER A 83 -29.22 -4.10 -21.88
C SER A 83 -28.05 -3.25 -21.38
N LEU A 84 -26.81 -3.66 -21.68
CA LEU A 84 -25.59 -2.97 -21.28
C LEU A 84 -25.14 -1.88 -22.27
N LEU A 85 -25.58 -1.92 -23.52
CA LEU A 85 -25.24 -0.92 -24.54
C LEU A 85 -26.15 0.30 -24.42
N ASN A 86 -25.60 1.43 -23.98
CA ASN A 86 -26.29 2.71 -24.02
C ASN A 86 -26.28 3.31 -25.45
N GLU A 87 -27.11 4.34 -25.68
CA GLU A 87 -27.25 4.95 -27.01
C GLU A 87 -25.94 5.57 -27.54
N LYS A 88 -25.11 6.17 -26.69
CA LYS A 88 -23.82 6.75 -27.13
C LYS A 88 -22.86 5.68 -27.62
N ASP A 89 -22.84 4.52 -26.97
CA ASP A 89 -22.03 3.38 -27.39
C ASP A 89 -22.53 2.79 -28.71
N LYS A 90 -23.86 2.69 -28.88
CA LYS A 90 -24.47 2.26 -30.15
C LYS A 90 -24.11 3.22 -31.29
N GLU A 91 -24.26 4.53 -31.09
CA GLU A 91 -23.87 5.54 -32.09
C GLU A 91 -22.39 5.44 -32.47
N ARG A 92 -21.52 5.25 -31.48
CA ARG A 92 -20.07 5.09 -31.70
C ARG A 92 -19.75 3.86 -32.53
N LEU A 93 -20.36 2.72 -32.22
CA LEU A 93 -20.19 1.46 -32.96
C LEU A 93 -20.76 1.58 -34.39
N ASN A 94 -21.88 2.28 -34.55
CA ASN A 94 -22.59 2.42 -35.82
C ASN A 94 -21.93 3.40 -36.80
N LYS A 95 -21.12 4.35 -36.33
CA LYS A 95 -20.62 5.50 -37.10
C LYS A 95 -19.95 5.13 -38.43
N ASN A 96 -19.27 4.00 -38.49
CA ASN A 96 -18.54 3.55 -39.68
C ASN A 96 -19.37 2.67 -40.63
N TYR A 97 -20.61 2.34 -40.29
CA TYR A 97 -21.44 1.36 -41.01
C TYR A 97 -22.77 1.93 -41.51
N ILE A 98 -23.35 2.93 -40.83
CA ILE A 98 -24.60 3.59 -41.25
C ILE A 98 -24.36 4.44 -42.51
N ASN A 99 -25.38 4.46 -43.40
CA ASN A 99 -25.41 5.19 -44.66
C ASN A 99 -24.28 4.80 -45.63
N ARG A 100 -23.87 3.54 -45.58
CA ARG A 100 -22.82 2.97 -46.44
C ARG A 100 -23.29 1.65 -47.04
N CYS A 101 -22.70 1.29 -48.18
CA CYS A 101 -22.82 -0.06 -48.72
C CYS A 101 -21.78 -0.94 -48.05
N ILE A 102 -22.22 -1.92 -47.24
CA ILE A 102 -21.33 -2.82 -46.52
C ILE A 102 -21.55 -4.26 -46.97
N ASN A 103 -20.48 -5.03 -47.13
CA ASN A 103 -20.57 -6.46 -47.45
C ASN A 103 -20.58 -7.32 -46.18
N VAL A 104 -20.65 -8.64 -46.37
CA VAL A 104 -20.64 -9.62 -45.27
C VAL A 104 -19.40 -9.49 -44.38
N ASN A 105 -18.22 -9.18 -44.93
CA ASN A 105 -17.01 -9.00 -44.15
C ASN A 105 -17.11 -7.80 -43.21
N LYS A 106 -17.64 -6.66 -43.69
CA LYS A 106 -17.88 -5.49 -42.85
C LYS A 106 -18.98 -5.72 -41.81
N ILE A 107 -20.00 -6.49 -42.14
CA ILE A 107 -21.02 -6.91 -41.16
C ILE A 107 -20.37 -7.78 -40.06
N ASN A 108 -19.55 -8.77 -40.43
CA ASN A 108 -18.81 -9.59 -39.47
C ASN A 108 -17.86 -8.74 -38.62
N GLN A 109 -17.20 -7.75 -39.21
CA GLN A 109 -16.37 -6.78 -38.48
C GLN A 109 -17.20 -6.02 -37.42
N LEU A 110 -18.40 -5.54 -37.77
CA LEU A 110 -19.28 -4.89 -36.79
C LEU A 110 -19.70 -5.85 -35.66
N ILE A 111 -20.04 -7.10 -35.96
CA ILE A 111 -20.34 -8.12 -34.93
C ILE A 111 -19.13 -8.32 -34.00
N HIS A 112 -17.93 -8.38 -34.57
CA HIS A 112 -16.69 -8.49 -33.81
C HIS A 112 -16.45 -7.26 -32.94
N ASP A 113 -16.64 -6.05 -33.47
CA ASP A 113 -16.46 -4.80 -32.73
C ASP A 113 -17.45 -4.69 -31.57
N VAL A 114 -18.71 -5.07 -31.79
CA VAL A 114 -19.73 -5.14 -30.73
C VAL A 114 -19.35 -6.19 -29.68
N SER A 115 -18.90 -7.38 -30.10
CA SER A 115 -18.48 -8.42 -29.15
C SER A 115 -17.23 -8.00 -28.36
N ASN A 116 -16.27 -7.34 -29.01
CA ASN A 116 -15.07 -6.80 -28.36
C ASN A 116 -15.42 -5.70 -27.36
N TRP A 117 -16.40 -4.86 -27.66
CA TRP A 117 -16.89 -3.85 -26.71
C TRP A 117 -17.33 -4.47 -25.37
N TYR A 118 -17.99 -5.64 -25.42
CA TYR A 118 -18.37 -6.42 -24.22
C TYR A 118 -17.14 -7.05 -23.55
N ILE A 119 -16.26 -7.70 -24.30
CA ILE A 119 -15.06 -8.38 -23.79
C ILE A 119 -14.12 -7.41 -23.07
N GLU A 120 -13.84 -6.23 -23.64
CA GLU A 120 -12.99 -5.20 -23.05
C GLU A 120 -13.49 -4.72 -21.68
N ARG A 121 -14.82 -4.74 -21.49
CA ARG A 121 -15.49 -4.36 -20.24
C ARG A 121 -15.65 -5.52 -19.25
N GLY A 122 -15.15 -6.70 -19.58
CA GLY A 122 -15.16 -7.89 -18.73
C GLY A 122 -16.33 -8.85 -18.97
N TYR A 123 -17.23 -8.58 -19.92
CA TYR A 123 -18.36 -9.46 -20.24
C TYR A 123 -17.95 -10.57 -21.21
N ILE A 124 -17.01 -11.40 -20.78
CA ILE A 124 -16.32 -12.40 -21.63
C ILE A 124 -17.21 -13.55 -22.11
N THR A 125 -18.38 -13.75 -21.50
CA THR A 125 -19.38 -14.75 -21.91
C THR A 125 -20.50 -14.15 -22.76
N SER A 126 -20.41 -12.86 -23.08
CA SER A 126 -21.38 -12.16 -23.93
C SER A 126 -20.87 -12.05 -25.36
N ARG A 127 -21.76 -12.19 -26.34
CA ARG A 127 -21.40 -12.09 -27.76
C ARG A 127 -22.55 -11.53 -28.60
N ALA A 128 -22.19 -10.77 -29.63
CA ALA A 128 -23.12 -10.39 -30.67
C ALA A 128 -23.17 -11.47 -31.75
N PHE A 129 -24.33 -11.62 -32.38
CA PHE A 129 -24.54 -12.49 -33.52
C PHE A 129 -25.68 -11.95 -34.38
N ILE A 130 -25.86 -12.55 -35.56
CA ILE A 130 -26.91 -12.20 -36.49
C ILE A 130 -27.82 -13.42 -36.65
N ALA A 131 -29.12 -13.22 -36.41
CA ALA A 131 -30.16 -14.15 -36.82
C ALA A 131 -30.51 -13.95 -38.29
N GLU A 132 -31.12 -14.97 -38.91
CA GLU A 132 -31.63 -14.91 -40.27
C GLU A 132 -32.63 -13.74 -40.42
N GLN A 133 -32.37 -12.86 -41.39
CA GLN A 133 -33.15 -11.63 -41.60
C GLN A 133 -33.07 -11.18 -43.07
N ASP A 134 -34.05 -10.36 -43.47
CA ASP A 134 -34.06 -9.70 -44.77
C ASP A 134 -33.48 -8.28 -44.66
N LEU A 135 -32.44 -8.00 -45.45
CA LEU A 135 -31.76 -6.70 -45.51
C LEU A 135 -32.31 -5.77 -46.60
N SER A 136 -33.36 -6.17 -47.34
CA SER A 136 -33.98 -5.37 -48.41
C SER A 136 -34.42 -3.98 -47.94
N GLY A 137 -34.88 -3.87 -46.70
CA GLY A 137 -35.29 -2.61 -46.05
C GLY A 137 -34.13 -1.74 -45.54
N GLY A 138 -32.88 -2.17 -45.68
CA GLY A 138 -31.70 -1.44 -45.22
C GLY A 138 -31.56 -1.34 -43.69
N ILE A 139 -32.25 -2.20 -42.93
CA ILE A 139 -32.15 -2.25 -41.46
C ILE A 139 -31.41 -3.53 -41.07
N LEU A 140 -30.21 -3.36 -40.49
CA LEU A 140 -29.42 -4.47 -39.95
C LEU A 140 -29.77 -4.67 -38.47
N THR A 141 -30.27 -5.84 -38.12
CA THR A 141 -30.57 -6.21 -36.73
C THR A 141 -29.47 -7.13 -36.18
N ILE A 142 -28.86 -6.73 -35.06
CA ILE A 142 -27.83 -7.48 -34.35
C ILE A 142 -28.41 -7.94 -33.02
N ASP A 143 -28.41 -9.25 -32.80
CA ASP A 143 -28.81 -9.87 -31.54
C ASP A 143 -27.60 -10.01 -30.62
N ILE A 144 -27.82 -9.80 -29.32
CA ILE A 144 -26.78 -9.90 -28.32
C ILE A 144 -27.18 -10.93 -27.28
N LEU A 145 -26.33 -11.94 -27.10
CA LEU A 145 -26.44 -12.87 -25.99
C LEU A 145 -25.60 -12.33 -24.84
N GLU A 146 -26.26 -11.71 -23.85
CA GLU A 146 -25.60 -11.30 -22.60
C GLU A 146 -25.52 -12.51 -21.67
N GLY A 147 -24.32 -13.06 -21.53
CA GLY A 147 -24.08 -14.29 -20.77
C GLY A 147 -24.28 -14.08 -19.26
N ARG A 148 -25.03 -14.97 -18.61
CA ARG A 148 -25.40 -14.88 -17.19
C ARG A 148 -24.69 -15.90 -16.32
N LEU A 149 -24.51 -15.57 -15.05
CA LEU A 149 -23.93 -16.46 -14.06
C LEU A 149 -25.01 -17.37 -13.45
N GLU A 150 -24.89 -18.68 -13.61
CA GLU A 150 -25.84 -19.64 -13.02
C GLU A 150 -25.57 -19.83 -11.52
N TYR A 151 -24.31 -20.11 -11.16
CA TYR A 151 -23.82 -20.16 -9.79
C TYR A 151 -22.28 -20.22 -9.77
N ILE A 152 -21.72 -19.96 -8.60
CA ILE A 152 -20.30 -20.17 -8.28
C ILE A 152 -20.21 -21.37 -7.36
N LYS A 153 -19.27 -22.28 -7.65
CA LYS A 153 -18.92 -23.39 -6.76
C LYS A 153 -17.45 -23.34 -6.42
N ILE A 154 -17.12 -23.73 -5.19
CA ILE A 154 -15.75 -23.90 -4.72
C ILE A 154 -15.67 -25.26 -4.03
N ASN A 155 -14.62 -26.03 -4.33
CA ASN A 155 -14.36 -27.28 -3.61
C ASN A 155 -13.87 -26.98 -2.19
N ASN A 156 -14.22 -27.85 -1.24
CA ASN A 156 -13.68 -27.83 0.14
C ASN A 156 -13.97 -26.56 0.97
N GLU A 157 -14.86 -25.68 0.52
CA GLU A 157 -15.14 -24.41 1.18
C GLU A 157 -16.63 -24.19 1.44
N SER A 158 -16.93 -23.37 2.45
CA SER A 158 -18.31 -23.14 2.86
C SER A 158 -19.06 -22.20 1.89
N LYS A 159 -20.38 -22.38 1.79
CA LYS A 159 -21.24 -21.45 1.05
C LYS A 159 -21.21 -20.01 1.63
N ARG A 160 -20.78 -19.85 2.89
CA ARG A 160 -20.71 -18.56 3.57
C ARG A 160 -19.56 -17.70 3.01
N VAL A 161 -18.40 -18.31 2.79
CA VAL A 161 -17.26 -17.67 2.12
C VAL A 161 -17.68 -17.10 0.77
N LEU A 162 -18.34 -17.91 -0.06
CA LEU A 162 -18.81 -17.46 -1.38
C LEU A 162 -19.78 -16.27 -1.30
N LYS A 163 -20.71 -16.26 -0.35
CA LYS A 163 -21.62 -15.13 -0.16
C LYS A 163 -20.90 -13.85 0.28
N GLN A 164 -19.76 -14.01 0.97
CA GLN A 164 -18.96 -12.88 1.42
C GLN A 164 -18.13 -12.28 0.27
N VAL A 165 -17.45 -13.12 -0.51
CA VAL A 165 -16.55 -12.64 -1.58
C VAL A 165 -17.27 -12.37 -2.91
N PHE A 166 -18.42 -13.01 -3.17
CA PHE A 166 -19.23 -12.85 -4.37
C PHE A 166 -20.69 -12.48 -4.05
N PRO A 167 -20.95 -11.34 -3.40
CA PRO A 167 -22.29 -10.97 -2.98
C PRO A 167 -23.19 -10.68 -4.19
N GLY A 168 -24.33 -11.37 -4.28
CA GLY A 168 -25.40 -11.03 -5.22
C GLY A 168 -25.16 -11.32 -6.70
N LEU A 169 -24.14 -12.11 -7.07
CA LEU A 169 -23.81 -12.34 -8.49
C LEU A 169 -24.71 -13.38 -9.20
N LYS A 170 -25.43 -14.21 -8.46
CA LYS A 170 -26.22 -15.32 -9.04
C LYS A 170 -27.37 -14.79 -9.91
N GLY A 171 -27.39 -15.18 -11.19
CA GLY A 171 -28.41 -14.80 -12.18
C GLY A 171 -28.10 -13.51 -12.95
N GLU A 172 -27.11 -12.73 -12.48
CA GLU A 172 -26.67 -11.49 -13.12
C GLU A 172 -25.84 -11.77 -14.37
N ILE A 173 -25.66 -10.73 -15.20
CA ILE A 173 -24.76 -10.79 -16.36
C ILE A 173 -23.33 -10.98 -15.84
N LEU A 174 -22.66 -12.05 -16.28
CA LEU A 174 -21.34 -12.40 -15.79
C LEU A 174 -20.33 -11.35 -16.24
N ASN A 175 -19.67 -10.71 -15.26
CA ASN A 175 -18.53 -9.84 -15.49
C ASN A 175 -17.28 -10.43 -14.83
N LEU A 176 -16.21 -10.57 -15.61
CA LEU A 176 -14.91 -11.08 -15.16
C LEU A 176 -14.35 -10.26 -14.00
N ARG A 177 -14.58 -8.95 -13.96
CA ARG A 177 -14.06 -8.05 -12.90
C ARG A 177 -14.62 -8.40 -11.54
N ASP A 178 -15.90 -8.78 -11.46
CA ASP A 178 -16.53 -9.21 -10.21
C ASP A 178 -15.92 -10.52 -9.71
N ILE A 179 -15.57 -11.41 -10.65
CA ILE A 179 -14.96 -12.67 -10.32
C ILE A 179 -13.50 -12.50 -9.90
N GLU A 180 -12.72 -11.71 -10.63
CA GLU A 180 -11.35 -11.32 -10.25
C GLU A 180 -11.33 -10.66 -8.87
N GLN A 181 -12.31 -9.82 -8.56
CA GLN A 181 -12.43 -9.17 -7.27
C GLN A 181 -12.60 -10.20 -6.14
N GLY A 182 -13.53 -11.15 -6.26
CA GLY A 182 -13.70 -12.17 -5.22
C GLY A 182 -12.52 -13.15 -5.15
N MET A 183 -11.90 -13.47 -6.29
CA MET A 183 -10.67 -14.28 -6.36
C MET A 183 -9.50 -13.60 -5.64
N GLU A 184 -9.35 -12.29 -5.82
CA GLU A 184 -8.33 -11.51 -5.11
C GLU A 184 -8.55 -11.57 -3.59
N GLN A 185 -9.80 -11.49 -3.12
CA GLN A 185 -10.10 -11.61 -1.69
C GLN A 185 -9.79 -13.01 -1.14
N LEU A 186 -9.96 -14.05 -1.94
CA LEU A 186 -9.58 -15.42 -1.56
C LEU A 186 -8.05 -15.58 -1.54
N ASN A 187 -7.37 -15.11 -2.59
CA ASN A 187 -5.92 -15.25 -2.76
C ASN A 187 -5.09 -14.35 -1.82
N ARG A 188 -5.72 -13.38 -1.15
CA ARG A 188 -5.10 -12.63 -0.04
C ARG A 188 -4.69 -13.56 1.12
N MET A 189 -5.36 -14.69 1.28
CA MET A 189 -5.05 -15.72 2.28
C MET A 189 -4.00 -16.69 1.70
N PRO A 190 -2.75 -16.68 2.19
CA PRO A 190 -1.69 -17.53 1.64
C PRO A 190 -2.01 -19.04 1.72
N THR A 191 -2.86 -19.43 2.66
CA THR A 191 -3.29 -20.83 2.84
C THR A 191 -4.37 -21.25 1.84
N GLN A 192 -4.95 -20.30 1.09
CA GLN A 192 -6.07 -20.50 0.19
C GLN A 192 -5.79 -19.90 -1.19
N GLN A 193 -4.90 -20.56 -1.92
CA GLN A 193 -4.68 -20.25 -3.34
C GLN A 193 -5.78 -20.91 -4.19
N VAL A 194 -6.52 -20.09 -4.92
CA VAL A 194 -7.66 -20.51 -5.72
C VAL A 194 -7.38 -20.28 -7.20
N SER A 195 -7.73 -21.26 -8.02
CA SER A 195 -7.79 -21.13 -9.48
C SER A 195 -9.25 -21.11 -9.95
N ILE A 196 -9.47 -20.51 -11.12
CA ILE A 196 -10.79 -20.34 -11.72
C ILE A 196 -10.87 -21.04 -13.07
N GLU A 197 -12.03 -21.65 -13.31
CA GLU A 197 -12.46 -22.15 -14.60
C GLU A 197 -13.93 -21.73 -14.85
N ILE A 198 -14.24 -21.26 -16.06
CA ILE A 198 -15.60 -20.87 -16.45
C ILE A 198 -16.15 -21.97 -17.36
N LEU A 199 -17.18 -22.66 -16.88
CA LEU A 199 -17.83 -23.78 -17.56
C LEU A 199 -19.18 -23.35 -18.16
N PRO A 200 -19.65 -24.01 -19.24
CA PRO A 200 -21.01 -23.82 -19.72
C PRO A 200 -22.05 -24.20 -18.66
N GLY A 201 -23.13 -23.43 -18.56
CA GLY A 201 -24.26 -23.69 -17.67
C GLY A 201 -25.22 -24.75 -18.21
N SER A 202 -26.27 -25.02 -17.42
CA SER A 202 -27.36 -25.93 -17.79
C SER A 202 -28.28 -25.36 -18.88
N GLN A 203 -28.35 -24.03 -19.01
CA GLN A 203 -29.15 -23.32 -20.00
C GLN A 203 -28.25 -22.55 -20.99
N PRO A 204 -28.66 -22.41 -22.27
CA PRO A 204 -27.97 -21.54 -23.21
C PRO A 204 -27.84 -20.10 -22.67
N GLY A 205 -26.65 -19.52 -22.80
CA GLY A 205 -26.36 -18.19 -22.27
C GLY A 205 -26.05 -18.15 -20.78
N TYR A 206 -26.02 -19.28 -20.08
CA TYR A 206 -25.57 -19.35 -18.68
C TYR A 206 -24.18 -19.97 -18.56
N SER A 207 -23.45 -19.59 -17.50
CA SER A 207 -22.12 -20.12 -17.18
C SER A 207 -21.99 -20.43 -15.70
N ILE A 208 -21.19 -21.43 -15.38
CA ILE A 208 -20.85 -21.85 -14.02
C ILE A 208 -19.39 -21.48 -13.76
N VAL A 209 -19.13 -20.75 -12.68
CA VAL A 209 -17.75 -20.46 -12.24
C VAL A 209 -17.32 -21.55 -11.27
N ASN A 210 -16.32 -22.33 -11.68
CA ASN A 210 -15.73 -23.40 -10.91
C ASN A 210 -14.41 -22.92 -10.28
N LEU A 211 -14.38 -22.87 -8.96
CA LEU A 211 -13.20 -22.47 -8.19
C LEU A 211 -12.55 -23.70 -7.56
N THR A 212 -11.24 -23.85 -7.75
CA THR A 212 -10.46 -24.94 -7.18
C THR A 212 -9.45 -24.41 -6.18
N SER A 213 -9.59 -24.81 -4.93
CA SER A 213 -8.71 -24.51 -3.80
C SER A 213 -7.96 -25.77 -3.36
N GLN A 214 -6.67 -25.59 -3.04
CA GLN A 214 -5.88 -26.61 -2.36
C GLN A 214 -5.99 -26.40 -0.85
N LYS A 215 -6.47 -27.41 -0.13
CA LYS A 215 -6.58 -27.35 1.33
C LYS A 215 -5.18 -27.36 1.96
N ARG A 216 -4.82 -26.26 2.63
CA ARG A 216 -3.61 -26.15 3.47
C ARG A 216 -4.02 -25.94 4.93
N LEU A 217 -3.07 -26.07 5.85
CA LEU A 217 -3.29 -25.63 7.22
C LEU A 217 -3.65 -24.13 7.19
N PRO A 218 -4.75 -23.69 7.81
CA PRO A 218 -5.20 -22.29 7.78
C PRO A 218 -4.39 -21.39 8.72
N LEU A 219 -3.15 -21.76 9.00
CA LEU A 219 -2.26 -21.12 9.94
C LEU A 219 -0.89 -20.99 9.28
N THR A 220 -0.33 -19.79 9.30
CA THR A 220 1.06 -19.56 8.92
C THR A 220 1.76 -18.82 10.05
N ALA A 221 3.03 -19.13 10.25
CA ALA A 221 3.82 -18.51 11.31
C ALA A 221 5.16 -18.02 10.75
N ASN A 222 5.69 -16.96 11.34
CA ASN A 222 7.06 -16.55 11.09
C ASN A 222 7.78 -16.18 12.38
N ILE A 223 9.10 -16.32 12.36
CA ILE A 223 10.00 -15.85 13.40
C ILE A 223 11.14 -15.14 12.68
N SER A 224 11.50 -13.94 13.10
CA SER A 224 12.67 -13.24 12.54
C SER A 224 13.54 -12.61 13.60
N PHE A 225 14.82 -12.57 13.32
CA PHE A 225 15.84 -11.86 14.09
C PHE A 225 16.45 -10.78 13.22
N ASP A 226 16.48 -9.55 13.71
CA ASP A 226 17.03 -8.41 12.99
C ASP A 226 17.61 -7.37 13.94
N ASN A 227 18.19 -6.32 13.38
CA ASN A 227 18.75 -5.21 14.14
C ASN A 227 17.97 -3.90 13.91
N SER A 228 16.64 -3.99 13.73
CA SER A 228 15.77 -2.83 13.48
C SER A 228 15.49 -1.96 14.72
N GLY A 229 15.87 -2.43 15.90
CA GLY A 229 15.69 -1.71 17.17
C GLY A 229 16.59 -0.47 17.31
N GLN A 230 16.37 0.29 18.38
CA GLN A 230 17.08 1.56 18.64
C GLN A 230 18.23 1.35 19.63
N LYS A 231 19.34 2.11 19.50
CA LYS A 231 20.48 2.03 20.44
C LYS A 231 20.14 2.31 21.90
N SER A 232 19.10 3.11 22.14
CA SER A 232 18.62 3.45 23.48
C SER A 232 17.82 2.33 24.14
N THR A 233 17.19 1.43 23.37
CA THR A 233 16.21 0.45 23.89
C THR A 233 16.51 -0.98 23.48
N GLY A 234 17.67 -1.23 22.87
CA GLY A 234 18.10 -2.53 22.36
C GLY A 234 17.98 -2.60 20.84
N GLN A 235 19.13 -2.77 20.16
CA GLN A 235 19.16 -2.78 18.69
C GLN A 235 18.68 -4.10 18.11
N GLN A 236 18.98 -5.19 18.81
CA GLN A 236 18.66 -6.54 18.38
C GLN A 236 17.21 -6.85 18.72
N GLN A 237 16.45 -7.33 17.74
CA GLN A 237 15.03 -7.59 17.88
C GLN A 237 14.73 -9.03 17.49
N LEU A 238 14.00 -9.73 18.35
CA LEU A 238 13.39 -11.01 18.05
C LEU A 238 11.90 -10.78 17.82
N ASN A 239 11.44 -11.06 16.60
CA ASN A 239 10.08 -10.83 16.14
C ASN A 239 9.41 -12.18 15.83
N GLY A 240 8.11 -12.26 16.07
CA GLY A 240 7.29 -13.42 15.74
C GLY A 240 5.90 -13.01 15.29
N GLY A 241 5.31 -13.79 14.40
CA GLY A 241 3.99 -13.54 13.84
C GLY A 241 3.24 -14.82 13.55
N LEU A 242 1.92 -14.75 13.68
CA LEU A 242 0.99 -15.82 13.43
C LEU A 242 -0.21 -15.24 12.66
N TRP A 243 -0.53 -15.85 11.52
CA TRP A 243 -1.70 -15.51 10.72
C TRP A 243 -2.64 -16.69 10.67
N ALA A 244 -3.93 -16.42 10.84
CA ALA A 244 -4.98 -17.40 10.74
C ALA A 244 -6.01 -16.97 9.68
N ASP A 245 -6.17 -17.83 8.67
CA ASP A 245 -6.99 -17.55 7.49
C ASP A 245 -8.35 -18.27 7.58
N ASN A 246 -9.42 -17.54 7.31
CA ASN A 246 -10.81 -18.01 7.21
C ASN A 246 -11.35 -18.71 8.47
N MET A 247 -11.01 -18.20 9.66
CA MET A 247 -11.40 -18.82 10.95
C MET A 247 -12.90 -18.79 11.22
N LEU A 248 -13.60 -17.74 10.76
CA LEU A 248 -15.05 -17.60 10.91
C LEU A 248 -15.83 -18.13 9.68
N GLY A 249 -15.13 -18.59 8.65
CA GLY A 249 -15.73 -19.05 7.40
C GLY A 249 -16.29 -17.93 6.53
N ILE A 250 -15.75 -16.71 6.68
CA ILE A 250 -16.17 -15.49 5.95
C ILE A 250 -14.99 -14.82 5.25
N ALA A 251 -13.98 -15.59 4.83
CA ALA A 251 -12.74 -15.06 4.22
C ALA A 251 -12.05 -13.98 5.11
N ASP A 252 -12.22 -14.11 6.42
CA ASP A 252 -11.57 -13.30 7.44
C ASP A 252 -10.10 -13.68 7.57
N GLN A 253 -9.21 -12.71 7.73
CA GLN A 253 -7.79 -12.95 8.01
C GLN A 253 -7.45 -12.29 9.33
N TRP A 254 -6.90 -13.07 10.25
CA TRP A 254 -6.45 -12.62 11.56
C TRP A 254 -4.94 -12.66 11.61
N PHE A 255 -4.33 -11.72 12.31
CA PHE A 255 -2.92 -11.80 12.64
C PHE A 255 -2.66 -11.37 14.07
N ILE A 256 -1.62 -11.96 14.66
CA ILE A 256 -0.98 -11.50 15.88
C ILE A 256 0.52 -11.54 15.65
N SER A 257 1.22 -10.47 15.96
CA SER A 257 2.66 -10.38 15.86
C SER A 257 3.22 -9.60 17.03
N GLY A 258 4.46 -9.86 17.40
CA GLY A 258 5.13 -9.12 18.45
C GLY A 258 6.63 -9.22 18.31
N GLY A 259 7.31 -8.34 19.02
CA GLY A 259 8.76 -8.23 19.02
C GLY A 259 9.27 -7.85 20.40
N HIS A 260 10.48 -8.30 20.72
CA HIS A 260 11.15 -7.97 21.96
C HIS A 260 12.65 -7.76 21.72
N SER A 261 13.25 -6.87 22.50
CA SER A 261 14.69 -6.63 22.46
C SER A 261 15.47 -7.87 22.92
N SER A 262 16.28 -8.45 22.03
CA SER A 262 16.96 -9.72 22.33
C SER A 262 18.13 -9.59 23.31
N GLU A 263 18.45 -8.37 23.74
CA GLU A 263 19.47 -8.10 24.76
C GLU A 263 18.97 -8.51 26.16
N PHE A 264 17.65 -8.62 26.35
CA PHE A 264 17.00 -8.99 27.63
C PHE A 264 17.61 -8.25 28.83
N ASN A 265 17.87 -6.95 28.66
CA ASN A 265 18.57 -6.12 29.63
C ASN A 265 17.56 -5.29 30.42
N ASP A 266 17.67 -5.32 31.75
CA ASP A 266 16.78 -4.56 32.64
C ASP A 266 16.84 -3.04 32.42
N GLY A 267 17.97 -2.51 31.93
CA GLY A 267 18.16 -1.07 31.72
C GLY A 267 17.82 -0.58 30.31
N LYS A 268 17.72 -1.46 29.32
CA LYS A 268 17.39 -1.11 27.93
C LYS A 268 16.49 -2.18 27.35
N ASP A 269 15.23 -1.84 27.18
CA ASP A 269 14.24 -2.78 26.68
C ASP A 269 13.23 -2.09 25.76
N ALA A 270 12.74 -2.86 24.79
CA ALA A 270 11.64 -2.49 23.91
C ALA A 270 10.84 -3.74 23.57
N ASP A 271 9.53 -3.62 23.67
CA ASP A 271 8.61 -4.68 23.29
C ASP A 271 7.43 -4.11 22.52
N ASN A 272 6.88 -4.92 21.62
CA ASN A 272 5.70 -4.58 20.86
C ASN A 272 4.79 -5.79 20.66
N LEU A 273 3.50 -5.50 20.54
CA LEU A 273 2.45 -6.45 20.20
C LEU A 273 1.51 -5.78 19.22
N GLN A 274 1.12 -6.49 18.17
CA GLN A 274 0.15 -6.07 17.19
C GLN A 274 -0.83 -7.22 16.94
N ALA A 275 -2.10 -6.88 16.79
CA ALA A 275 -3.13 -7.83 16.41
C ALA A 275 -4.15 -7.15 15.51
N GLY A 276 -4.66 -7.87 14.52
CA GLY A 276 -5.65 -7.30 13.62
C GLY A 276 -6.50 -8.33 12.90
N VAL A 277 -7.55 -7.83 12.28
CA VAL A 277 -8.51 -8.62 11.49
C VAL A 277 -8.89 -7.86 10.22
N SER A 278 -8.94 -8.59 9.11
CA SER A 278 -9.38 -8.10 7.80
C SER A 278 -10.58 -8.90 7.31
N LEU A 279 -11.69 -8.20 7.00
CA LEU A 279 -12.95 -8.79 6.56
C LEU A 279 -13.36 -8.21 5.19
N PRO A 280 -13.33 -9.00 4.11
CA PRO A 280 -13.76 -8.56 2.79
C PRO A 280 -15.28 -8.69 2.64
N TYR A 281 -15.91 -7.89 1.77
CA TYR A 281 -17.29 -8.10 1.31
C TYR A 281 -17.43 -7.61 -0.13
N GLY A 282 -17.25 -8.52 -1.10
CA GLY A 282 -17.11 -8.18 -2.52
C GLY A 282 -16.05 -7.11 -2.78
N TYR A 283 -16.50 -5.92 -3.16
CA TYR A 283 -15.65 -4.75 -3.44
C TYR A 283 -15.21 -3.98 -2.17
N TRP A 284 -15.75 -4.32 -1.00
CA TRP A 284 -15.41 -3.68 0.27
C TRP A 284 -14.37 -4.50 1.04
N ASN A 285 -13.55 -3.81 1.85
CA ASN A 285 -12.69 -4.44 2.85
C ASN A 285 -12.71 -3.61 4.13
N LEU A 286 -12.94 -4.27 5.26
CA LEU A 286 -12.93 -3.69 6.60
C LEU A 286 -11.72 -4.23 7.36
N ASN A 287 -10.88 -3.36 7.91
CA ASN A 287 -9.74 -3.76 8.72
C ASN A 287 -9.79 -3.10 10.09
N TYR A 288 -9.42 -3.86 11.12
CA TYR A 288 -9.17 -3.34 12.45
C TYR A 288 -7.80 -3.83 12.94
N ASP A 289 -6.97 -2.91 13.40
CA ASP A 289 -5.64 -3.17 13.92
C ASP A 289 -5.49 -2.55 15.30
N TYR A 290 -4.88 -3.30 16.22
CA TYR A 290 -4.46 -2.87 17.54
C TYR A 290 -2.96 -3.03 17.64
N SER A 291 -2.24 -2.00 18.10
CA SER A 291 -0.83 -2.10 18.44
C SER A 291 -0.55 -1.54 19.82
N HIS A 292 0.36 -2.20 20.52
CA HIS A 292 0.92 -1.76 21.79
C HIS A 292 2.44 -1.84 21.71
N SER A 293 3.12 -0.84 22.27
CA SER A 293 4.57 -0.86 22.42
C SER A 293 4.98 -0.24 23.73
N ARG A 294 6.06 -0.72 24.32
CA ARG A 294 6.67 -0.11 25.51
C ARG A 294 8.17 0.00 25.31
N TYR A 295 8.77 0.91 26.05
CA TYR A 295 10.21 1.07 26.08
C TYR A 295 10.71 1.37 27.49
N ARG A 296 11.97 1.01 27.70
CA ARG A 296 12.80 1.43 28.83
C ARG A 296 14.18 1.81 28.34
N ASN A 297 14.65 2.96 28.78
CA ASN A 297 15.99 3.47 28.51
C ASN A 297 16.53 4.12 29.79
N ASP A 298 17.41 3.38 30.45
CA ASP A 298 18.16 3.85 31.61
C ASP A 298 19.46 4.50 31.11
N PHE A 299 19.67 5.78 31.45
CA PHE A 299 20.85 6.53 31.02
C PHE A 299 21.47 7.33 32.16
N LEU A 300 22.79 7.43 32.16
CA LEU A 300 23.54 8.24 33.12
C LEU A 300 23.67 9.66 32.59
N ASN A 301 23.31 10.64 33.41
CA ASN A 301 23.55 12.05 33.12
C ASN A 301 24.04 12.74 34.39
N ARG A 302 25.27 13.28 34.36
CA ARG A 302 25.98 13.88 35.51
C ARG A 302 25.99 12.94 36.73
N ASP A 303 26.41 11.69 36.50
CA ASP A 303 26.48 10.61 37.51
C ASP A 303 25.16 10.22 38.19
N PHE A 304 24.02 10.73 37.70
CA PHE A 304 22.70 10.31 38.12
C PHE A 304 22.09 9.36 37.09
N LEU A 305 21.56 8.23 37.57
CA LEU A 305 20.84 7.26 36.73
C LEU A 305 19.40 7.72 36.52
N TRP A 306 19.05 8.00 35.28
CA TRP A 306 17.71 8.38 34.87
C TRP A 306 17.00 7.19 34.23
N HIS A 307 15.77 6.93 34.65
CA HIS A 307 14.90 5.90 34.09
C HIS A 307 13.87 6.56 33.17
N SER A 308 14.02 6.42 31.85
CA SER A 308 12.98 6.84 30.91
C SER A 308 12.19 5.64 30.43
N THR A 309 10.89 5.64 30.71
CA THR A 309 9.97 4.58 30.30
C THR A 309 8.77 5.19 29.59
N GLY A 310 8.06 4.38 28.82
CA GLY A 310 6.83 4.83 28.19
C GLY A 310 6.12 3.71 27.45
N ASP A 311 4.85 3.96 27.14
CA ASP A 311 4.01 3.06 26.37
C ASP A 311 3.16 3.81 25.35
N SER A 312 2.85 3.14 24.24
CA SER A 312 1.93 3.62 23.22
C SER A 312 0.93 2.52 22.88
N GLN A 313 -0.33 2.89 22.77
CA GLN A 313 -1.45 2.05 22.34
C GLN A 313 -2.13 2.73 21.16
N THR A 314 -2.32 2.00 20.06
CA THR A 314 -2.96 2.51 18.85
C THR A 314 -4.06 1.56 18.40
N HIS A 315 -5.25 2.12 18.19
CA HIS A 315 -6.37 1.45 17.55
C HIS A 315 -6.57 2.06 16.16
N ARG A 316 -6.64 1.24 15.13
CA ARG A 316 -6.87 1.66 13.75
C ARG A 316 -8.08 0.91 13.19
N LEU A 317 -9.06 1.65 12.70
CA LEU A 317 -10.19 1.10 11.94
C LEU A 317 -10.15 1.68 10.54
N SER A 318 -10.24 0.85 9.51
CA SER A 318 -10.29 1.31 8.12
C SER A 318 -11.32 0.56 7.30
N VAL A 319 -11.98 1.27 6.40
CA VAL A 319 -12.85 0.71 5.38
C VAL A 319 -12.35 1.18 4.01
N SER A 320 -12.31 0.26 3.05
CA SER A 320 -11.95 0.58 1.67
C SER A 320 -12.93 -0.04 0.69
N ARG A 321 -13.12 0.61 -0.44
CA ARG A 321 -13.94 0.12 -1.55
C ARG A 321 -13.18 0.26 -2.85
N VAL A 322 -13.04 -0.83 -3.60
CA VAL A 322 -12.62 -0.78 -5.01
C VAL A 322 -13.73 -0.11 -5.80
N VAL A 323 -13.44 1.06 -6.40
CA VAL A 323 -14.41 1.85 -7.18
C VAL A 323 -14.25 1.64 -8.68
N PHE A 324 -13.07 1.20 -9.11
CA PHE A 324 -12.79 0.86 -10.50
C PHE A 324 -11.70 -0.21 -10.59
N ARG A 325 -11.86 -1.17 -11.50
CA ARG A 325 -10.81 -2.15 -11.86
C ARG A 325 -10.94 -2.61 -13.30
N ASN A 326 -9.80 -2.85 -13.94
CA ASN A 326 -9.72 -3.57 -15.21
C ASN A 326 -8.39 -4.38 -15.27
N GLY A 327 -7.98 -4.82 -16.46
CA GLY A 327 -6.74 -5.61 -16.63
C GLY A 327 -5.44 -4.82 -16.42
N ASP A 328 -5.53 -3.49 -16.37
CA ASP A 328 -4.39 -2.57 -16.34
C ASP A 328 -4.35 -1.69 -15.10
N MET A 329 -5.48 -1.40 -14.46
CA MET A 329 -5.53 -0.52 -13.30
C MET A 329 -6.59 -0.93 -12.27
N LYS A 330 -6.35 -0.51 -11.03
CA LYS A 330 -7.24 -0.67 -9.89
C LYS A 330 -7.25 0.61 -9.06
N THR A 331 -8.44 1.09 -8.73
CA THR A 331 -8.62 2.29 -7.90
C THR A 331 -9.57 1.98 -6.76
N SER A 332 -9.16 2.31 -5.54
CA SER A 332 -9.95 2.18 -4.34
C SER A 332 -10.02 3.51 -3.59
N LEU A 333 -11.15 3.75 -2.93
CA LEU A 333 -11.29 4.82 -1.95
C LEU A 333 -11.22 4.22 -0.55
N SER A 334 -10.56 4.89 0.38
CA SER A 334 -10.45 4.47 1.77
C SER A 334 -10.86 5.58 2.73
N ALA A 335 -11.45 5.16 3.85
CA ALA A 335 -11.71 6.00 5.00
C ALA A 335 -11.28 5.24 6.25
N GLY A 336 -10.74 5.94 7.24
CA GLY A 336 -10.27 5.31 8.46
C GLY A 336 -10.19 6.25 9.64
N MET A 337 -9.98 5.66 10.80
CA MET A 337 -9.80 6.34 12.05
C MET A 337 -8.66 5.69 12.83
N THR A 338 -7.82 6.51 13.45
CA THR A 338 -6.76 6.09 14.35
C THR A 338 -6.95 6.75 15.70
N HIS A 339 -6.95 6.00 16.79
CA HIS A 339 -6.92 6.51 18.16
C HIS A 339 -5.64 6.05 18.84
N ARG A 340 -4.85 6.99 19.33
CA ARG A 340 -3.56 6.76 20.00
C ARG A 340 -3.62 7.24 21.44
N ILE A 341 -3.05 6.46 22.34
CA ILE A 341 -2.84 6.79 23.74
C ILE A 341 -1.35 6.56 24.02
N GLY A 342 -0.63 7.60 24.44
CA GLY A 342 0.78 7.51 24.78
C GLY A 342 1.06 8.05 26.17
N HIS A 343 1.87 7.33 26.93
CA HIS A 343 2.38 7.75 28.23
C HIS A 343 3.89 7.70 28.25
N ASN A 344 4.52 8.71 28.81
CA ASN A 344 5.97 8.81 28.94
C ASN A 344 6.29 9.20 30.38
N TYR A 345 7.28 8.54 30.96
CA TYR A 345 7.70 8.70 32.35
C TYR A 345 9.19 9.00 32.42
N LEU A 346 9.57 9.76 33.44
CA LEU A 346 10.96 9.96 33.84
C LEU A 346 11.06 9.73 35.35
N ASN A 347 11.83 8.72 35.76
CA ASN A 347 11.90 8.21 37.14
C ASN A 347 10.50 7.96 37.72
N ASP A 348 9.67 7.22 36.97
CA ASP A 348 8.28 6.88 37.29
C ASP A 348 7.31 8.07 37.44
N VAL A 349 7.74 9.29 37.11
CA VAL A 349 6.88 10.48 37.08
C VAL A 349 6.36 10.70 35.65
N LEU A 350 5.04 10.76 35.53
CA LEU A 350 4.36 10.98 34.25
C LEU A 350 4.66 12.38 33.69
N LEU A 351 5.23 12.42 32.49
CA LEU A 351 5.52 13.64 31.74
C LEU A 351 4.26 14.12 31.01
N GLN A 352 3.54 15.08 31.60
CA GLN A 352 2.30 15.63 31.03
C GLN A 352 2.49 16.23 29.63
N SER A 353 3.66 16.83 29.37
CA SER A 353 3.95 17.49 28.10
C SER A 353 4.13 16.50 26.94
N SER A 354 4.42 15.23 27.20
CA SER A 354 4.64 14.18 26.19
C SER A 354 3.62 13.03 26.26
N SER A 355 2.78 12.98 27.31
CA SER A 355 1.75 11.95 27.49
C SER A 355 0.38 12.48 27.06
N ARG A 356 -0.28 11.82 26.10
CA ARG A 356 -1.51 12.36 25.50
C ARG A 356 -2.35 11.31 24.78
N LYS A 357 -3.57 11.71 24.41
CA LYS A 357 -4.46 10.98 23.51
C LYS A 357 -4.67 11.75 22.22
N LEU A 358 -4.53 11.08 21.07
CA LEU A 358 -4.76 11.67 19.74
C LEU A 358 -5.79 10.82 18.98
N SER A 359 -6.65 11.47 18.22
CA SER A 359 -7.63 10.80 17.35
C SER A 359 -7.58 11.41 15.97
N THR A 360 -7.33 10.62 14.94
CA THR A 360 -7.12 11.09 13.56
C THR A 360 -8.13 10.42 12.63
N ALA A 361 -8.89 11.21 11.89
CA ALA A 361 -9.71 10.73 10.77
C ALA A 361 -8.91 10.83 9.46
N ILE A 362 -8.98 9.79 8.63
CA ILE A 362 -8.18 9.65 7.41
C ILE A 362 -9.11 9.35 6.23
N VAL A 363 -8.90 10.01 5.10
CA VAL A 363 -9.48 9.64 3.81
C VAL A 363 -8.37 9.55 2.78
N GLY A 364 -8.44 8.56 1.89
CA GLY A 364 -7.38 8.31 0.92
C GLY A 364 -7.88 7.68 -0.36
N VAL A 365 -7.00 7.73 -1.36
CA VAL A 365 -7.16 7.01 -2.63
C VAL A 365 -6.01 6.02 -2.71
N ASN A 366 -6.30 4.80 -3.13
CA ASN A 366 -5.30 3.79 -3.45
C ASN A 366 -5.42 3.46 -4.93
N HIS A 367 -4.46 3.88 -5.75
CA HIS A 367 -4.45 3.62 -7.19
C HIS A 367 -3.22 2.81 -7.57
N SER A 368 -3.42 1.78 -8.39
CA SER A 368 -2.34 0.98 -8.96
C SER A 368 -2.60 0.77 -10.45
N GLN A 369 -1.57 0.89 -11.29
CA GLN A 369 -1.68 0.72 -12.74
C GLN A 369 -0.42 0.16 -13.40
N LYS A 370 -0.60 -0.59 -14.49
CA LYS A 370 0.44 -0.93 -15.46
C LYS A 370 0.73 0.31 -16.31
N LEU A 371 1.97 0.80 -16.30
CA LEU A 371 2.36 2.04 -16.98
C LEU A 371 3.78 1.91 -17.52
N TRP A 372 3.99 2.24 -18.80
CA TRP A 372 5.32 2.26 -19.46
C TRP A 372 6.16 0.99 -19.27
N GLY A 373 5.51 -0.17 -19.34
CA GLY A 373 6.17 -1.48 -19.12
C GLY A 373 6.51 -1.79 -17.67
N GLY A 374 6.14 -0.91 -16.73
CA GLY A 374 6.25 -1.10 -15.29
C GLY A 374 4.91 -1.10 -14.57
N LEU A 375 4.97 -1.07 -13.24
CA LEU A 375 3.85 -1.05 -12.32
C LEU A 375 3.97 0.16 -11.40
N ALA A 376 2.99 1.04 -11.44
CA ALA A 376 2.95 2.26 -10.65
C ALA A 376 1.87 2.17 -9.55
N THR A 377 2.14 2.74 -8.39
CA THR A 377 1.15 3.00 -7.34
C THR A 377 1.12 4.49 -6.98
N PHE A 378 -0.06 4.99 -6.64
CA PHE A 378 -0.30 6.39 -6.29
C PHE A 378 -1.34 6.46 -5.16
N ASN A 379 -0.89 6.84 -3.97
CA ASN A 379 -1.68 6.77 -2.74
C ASN A 379 -1.69 8.11 -1.98
N PRO A 380 -2.47 9.12 -2.41
CA PRO A 380 -2.67 10.34 -1.66
C PRO A 380 -3.64 10.11 -0.49
N ALA A 381 -3.38 10.74 0.64
CA ALA A 381 -4.29 10.73 1.78
C ALA A 381 -4.32 12.09 2.49
N TYR A 382 -5.48 12.38 3.09
CA TYR A 382 -5.71 13.51 3.96
C TYR A 382 -6.07 13.01 5.35
N SER A 383 -5.40 13.56 6.36
CA SER A 383 -5.60 13.24 7.76
C SER A 383 -5.98 14.50 8.52
N ARG A 384 -7.02 14.40 9.36
CA ARG A 384 -7.47 15.45 10.25
C ARG A 384 -7.48 14.96 11.69
N GLY A 385 -6.79 15.68 12.55
CA GLY A 385 -6.88 15.51 13.99
C GLY A 385 -8.27 15.90 14.52
N THR A 386 -8.80 15.11 15.44
CA THR A 386 -10.15 15.21 15.99
C THR A 386 -10.12 15.12 17.51
N ARG A 387 -11.21 15.55 18.15
CA ARG A 387 -11.38 15.49 19.62
C ARG A 387 -12.11 14.24 20.08
N TRP A 388 -12.26 13.25 19.21
CA TRP A 388 -13.02 12.04 19.49
C TRP A 388 -12.30 11.17 20.52
N PHE A 389 -13.07 10.40 21.29
CA PHE A 389 -12.56 9.45 22.30
C PHE A 389 -11.64 10.08 23.36
N GLY A 390 -11.90 11.34 23.74
CA GLY A 390 -11.12 12.03 24.76
C GLY A 390 -9.74 12.47 24.29
N ALA A 391 -9.53 12.64 22.98
CA ALA A 391 -8.31 13.20 22.43
C ALA A 391 -8.08 14.66 22.88
N GLU A 392 -6.80 15.05 22.92
CA GLU A 392 -6.32 16.32 23.46
C GLU A 392 -6.97 17.54 22.79
N SER A 393 -7.20 18.58 23.60
CA SER A 393 -7.74 19.88 23.16
C SER A 393 -6.60 20.84 22.81
N ASP A 394 -6.76 21.60 21.72
CA ASP A 394 -5.84 22.70 21.39
C ASP A 394 -6.20 24.04 22.04
N ALA A 395 -7.20 24.06 22.92
CA ALA A 395 -7.61 25.27 23.64
C ALA A 395 -6.50 25.74 24.59
N GLY A 396 -6.18 27.03 24.56
CA GLY A 396 -5.14 27.63 25.41
C GLY A 396 -3.71 27.39 24.96
N LYS A 397 -3.49 26.79 23.78
CA LYS A 397 -2.15 26.58 23.21
C LYS A 397 -1.71 27.75 22.34
N ASP A 398 -0.45 28.17 22.54
CA ASP A 398 0.24 29.16 21.72
C ASP A 398 0.31 28.76 20.24
N SER A 399 0.55 29.73 19.35
CA SER A 399 0.59 29.52 17.89
C SER A 399 1.54 28.40 17.48
N ASP A 400 2.69 28.33 18.15
CA ASP A 400 3.83 27.48 17.77
C ASP A 400 3.77 26.10 18.43
N ALA A 401 2.83 25.90 19.36
CA ALA A 401 2.64 24.62 20.02
C ALA A 401 2.06 23.57 19.06
N PRO A 402 2.49 22.30 19.17
CA PRO A 402 1.92 21.21 18.39
C PRO A 402 0.40 21.09 18.55
N ARG A 403 -0.28 20.82 17.44
CA ARG A 403 -1.75 20.78 17.36
C ARG A 403 -2.24 19.35 17.31
N ALA A 404 -3.19 19.02 18.18
CA ALA A 404 -3.92 17.75 18.16
C ALA A 404 -4.98 17.73 17.05
N ALA A 405 -5.58 18.89 16.73
CA ALA A 405 -6.54 19.07 15.64
C ALA A 405 -5.83 19.53 14.35
N PHE A 406 -4.74 18.86 13.98
CA PHE A 406 -3.94 19.18 12.81
C PHE A 406 -4.63 18.82 11.49
N ASN A 407 -4.11 19.35 10.38
CA ASN A 407 -4.47 18.92 9.03
C ASN A 407 -3.20 18.49 8.32
N LYS A 408 -3.21 17.30 7.71
CA LYS A 408 -2.01 16.68 7.14
C LYS A 408 -2.33 16.03 5.81
N LEU A 409 -1.51 16.29 4.82
CA LEU A 409 -1.55 15.66 3.50
C LEU A 409 -0.34 14.74 3.36
N THR A 410 -0.57 13.54 2.86
CA THR A 410 0.50 12.59 2.55
C THR A 410 0.35 12.09 1.12
N LEU A 411 1.47 11.80 0.48
CA LEU A 411 1.52 11.20 -0.83
C LEU A 411 2.58 10.09 -0.84
N ALA A 412 2.16 8.86 -1.13
CA ALA A 412 3.06 7.75 -1.40
C ALA A 412 2.95 7.33 -2.87
N VAL A 413 4.08 7.22 -3.56
CA VAL A 413 4.18 6.80 -4.96
C VAL A 413 5.25 5.73 -5.09
N SER A 414 4.97 4.66 -5.81
CA SER A 414 5.95 3.62 -6.13
C SER A 414 5.94 3.35 -7.64
N TYR A 415 7.10 3.08 -8.22
CA TYR A 415 7.20 2.60 -9.59
C TYR A 415 8.23 1.48 -9.69
N TYR A 416 7.76 0.32 -10.13
CA TYR A 416 8.55 -0.88 -10.37
C TYR A 416 8.69 -1.09 -11.87
N HIS A 417 9.91 -1.20 -12.37
CA HIS A 417 10.21 -1.40 -13.78
C HIS A 417 11.16 -2.59 -13.97
N PRO A 418 10.70 -3.70 -14.59
CA PRO A 418 11.59 -4.79 -14.96
C PRO A 418 12.45 -4.36 -16.16
N ILE A 419 13.75 -4.18 -15.96
CA ILE A 419 14.71 -3.81 -17.01
C ILE A 419 15.05 -5.02 -17.88
N SER A 420 15.19 -6.18 -17.24
CA SER A 420 15.38 -7.49 -17.86
C SER A 420 14.75 -8.58 -16.98
N GLU A 421 14.87 -9.85 -17.37
CA GLU A 421 14.36 -10.97 -16.57
C GLU A 421 14.96 -11.02 -15.16
N ASN A 422 16.22 -10.59 -15.01
CA ASN A 422 16.98 -10.69 -13.76
C ASN A 422 17.30 -9.32 -13.13
N ILE A 423 16.96 -8.20 -13.77
CA ILE A 423 17.24 -6.86 -13.26
C ILE A 423 15.96 -6.05 -13.19
N SER A 424 15.70 -5.46 -12.05
CA SER A 424 14.56 -4.55 -11.86
C SER A 424 14.97 -3.27 -11.16
N TYR A 425 14.28 -2.20 -11.50
CA TYR A 425 14.39 -0.90 -10.87
C TYR A 425 13.13 -0.64 -10.03
N LEU A 426 13.32 -0.19 -8.80
CA LEU A 426 12.23 0.23 -7.92
C LEU A 426 12.53 1.64 -7.40
N THR A 427 11.55 2.53 -7.54
CA THR A 427 11.59 3.86 -6.94
C THR A 427 10.37 4.06 -6.04
N ASN A 428 10.59 4.63 -4.86
CA ASN A 428 9.53 4.97 -3.90
C ASN A 428 9.68 6.43 -3.47
N PHE A 429 8.59 7.19 -3.51
CA PHE A 429 8.53 8.56 -3.02
C PHE A 429 7.47 8.64 -1.92
N TYR A 430 7.82 9.29 -0.81
CA TYR A 430 6.88 9.63 0.26
C TYR A 430 7.02 11.11 0.61
N GLY A 431 5.90 11.83 0.61
CA GLY A 431 5.83 13.22 1.04
C GLY A 431 4.76 13.42 2.10
N GLN A 432 5.03 14.31 3.06
CA GLN A 432 4.12 14.77 4.09
C GLN A 432 4.11 16.29 4.15
N TYR A 433 2.93 16.87 4.30
CA TYR A 433 2.75 18.31 4.50
C TYR A 433 1.70 18.59 5.57
N SER A 434 2.04 19.40 6.56
CA SER A 434 1.09 19.99 7.49
C SER A 434 1.38 21.46 7.71
N ALA A 435 0.35 22.31 7.66
CA ALA A 435 0.51 23.72 7.94
C ALA A 435 0.82 23.98 9.43
N GLN A 436 0.37 23.10 10.32
CA GLN A 436 0.53 23.20 11.77
C GLN A 436 1.79 22.46 12.26
N ALA A 437 2.25 22.82 13.46
CA ALA A 437 3.19 21.99 14.22
C ALA A 437 2.52 20.65 14.60
N LEU A 438 3.19 19.54 14.35
CA LEU A 438 2.71 18.19 14.66
C LEU A 438 3.42 17.66 15.91
N TYR A 439 2.73 16.78 16.64
CA TYR A 439 3.40 15.94 17.63
C TYR A 439 4.36 14.96 16.97
N GLY A 440 5.40 14.56 17.70
CA GLY A 440 6.43 13.63 17.21
C GLY A 440 5.86 12.42 16.49
N SER A 441 4.94 11.68 17.12
CA SER A 441 4.24 10.54 16.52
C SER A 441 3.43 10.81 15.22
N GLU A 442 3.25 12.07 14.81
CA GLU A 442 2.60 12.44 13.55
C GLU A 442 3.56 13.07 12.51
N GLN A 443 4.82 13.29 12.90
CA GLN A 443 5.89 13.79 12.03
C GLN A 443 6.40 12.70 11.07
N VAL A 444 7.15 13.14 10.07
CA VAL A 444 7.94 12.24 9.21
C VAL A 444 9.39 12.22 9.70
N THR A 445 10.06 11.09 9.58
CA THR A 445 11.49 10.95 9.89
C THR A 445 12.30 10.66 8.63
N LEU A 446 13.49 11.25 8.55
CA LEU A 446 14.50 10.94 7.53
C LEU A 446 15.68 10.26 8.19
N GLY A 447 16.03 9.08 7.69
CA GLY A 447 17.13 8.25 8.18
C GLY A 447 16.60 6.94 8.78
N GLY A 448 17.02 5.83 8.20
CA GLY A 448 16.57 4.49 8.57
C GLY A 448 16.29 3.63 7.33
N GLU A 449 16.10 2.32 7.55
CA GLU A 449 15.88 1.35 6.46
C GLU A 449 14.61 1.63 5.63
N SER A 450 13.57 2.18 6.25
CA SER A 450 12.28 2.49 5.62
C SER A 450 12.22 3.88 4.98
N SER A 451 13.20 4.76 5.21
CA SER A 451 13.25 6.13 4.67
C SER A 451 14.53 6.36 3.85
N VAL A 452 15.54 7.01 4.41
CA VAL A 452 16.84 7.26 3.75
C VAL A 452 17.87 6.27 4.29
N ARG A 453 18.23 5.26 3.48
CA ARG A 453 19.27 4.27 3.84
C ARG A 453 20.64 4.94 3.96
N GLY A 454 21.53 4.35 4.75
CA GLY A 454 22.85 4.93 5.09
C GLY A 454 22.89 5.65 6.44
N PHE A 455 21.73 5.97 6.99
CA PHE A 455 21.56 6.50 8.35
C PHE A 455 20.84 5.46 9.19
N LYS A 456 21.14 5.36 10.49
CA LYS A 456 20.48 4.42 11.41
C LYS A 456 20.11 5.06 12.74
N GLU A 457 21.08 5.53 13.51
CA GLU A 457 20.81 6.10 14.84
C GLU A 457 20.49 7.59 14.78
N GLN A 458 21.19 8.33 13.94
CA GLN A 458 20.96 9.75 13.71
C GLN A 458 19.92 9.93 12.60
N TYR A 459 18.95 10.80 12.83
CA TYR A 459 17.83 11.04 11.94
C TYR A 459 17.38 12.50 12.04
N LEU A 460 16.63 12.96 11.05
CA LEU A 460 15.88 14.21 11.12
C LEU A 460 14.39 13.90 11.29
N SER A 461 13.65 14.78 11.96
CA SER A 461 12.18 14.68 12.04
C SER A 461 11.53 16.04 11.84
N GLY A 462 10.36 16.06 11.20
CA GLY A 462 9.69 17.32 10.89
C GLY A 462 8.25 17.18 10.42
N ASN A 463 7.59 18.33 10.36
CA ASN A 463 6.17 18.44 10.02
C ASN A 463 5.91 18.38 8.50
N ARG A 464 6.91 18.78 7.69
CA ARG A 464 6.81 18.95 6.24
C ARG A 464 8.09 18.45 5.58
N GLY A 465 7.94 17.62 4.56
CA GLY A 465 9.06 17.07 3.81
C GLY A 465 8.79 15.66 3.35
N GLY A 466 9.84 14.96 2.96
CA GLY A 466 9.70 13.63 2.38
C GLY A 466 11.02 13.01 1.99
N TYR A 467 10.94 11.79 1.49
CA TYR A 467 12.08 11.03 1.00
C TYR A 467 11.75 10.37 -0.34
N TRP A 468 12.80 10.18 -1.12
CA TRP A 468 12.81 9.54 -2.41
C TRP A 468 13.88 8.44 -2.39
N ARG A 469 13.47 7.22 -2.69
CA ARG A 469 14.29 6.03 -2.62
C ARG A 469 14.40 5.41 -3.99
N ASN A 470 15.60 5.01 -4.37
CA ASN A 470 15.84 4.34 -5.64
C ASN A 470 16.69 3.11 -5.39
N GLU A 471 16.33 2.00 -6.02
CA GLU A 471 17.10 0.77 -5.94
C GLU A 471 17.08 0.00 -7.26
N ILE A 472 18.21 -0.64 -7.54
CA ILE A 472 18.35 -1.64 -8.60
C ILE A 472 18.55 -2.98 -7.91
N ASN A 473 17.68 -3.93 -8.26
CA ASN A 473 17.71 -5.30 -7.77
C ASN A 473 18.15 -6.23 -8.90
N TRP A 474 19.24 -6.96 -8.69
CA TRP A 474 19.79 -7.94 -9.62
C TRP A 474 19.70 -9.35 -9.02
N ARG A 475 19.12 -10.29 -9.77
CA ARG A 475 18.95 -11.70 -9.41
C ARG A 475 19.82 -12.58 -10.31
N PRO A 476 21.13 -12.67 -10.03
CA PRO A 476 22.07 -13.36 -10.92
C PRO A 476 21.82 -14.87 -11.02
N MET A 477 21.35 -15.49 -9.93
CA MET A 477 21.19 -16.93 -9.84
C MET A 477 20.28 -17.35 -8.70
N ALA A 478 19.77 -18.58 -8.79
CA ALA A 478 19.18 -19.30 -7.67
C ALA A 478 20.21 -20.26 -7.07
N LEU A 479 20.45 -20.15 -5.78
CA LEU A 479 21.35 -21.03 -5.03
C LEU A 479 20.60 -22.30 -4.60
N PRO A 480 21.20 -23.49 -4.79
CA PRO A 480 20.60 -24.73 -4.30
C PRO A 480 20.31 -24.63 -2.80
N LEU A 481 19.11 -25.08 -2.39
CA LEU A 481 18.60 -25.06 -1.01
C LEU A 481 18.35 -23.67 -0.41
N LEU A 482 19.13 -22.65 -0.74
CA LEU A 482 19.02 -21.30 -0.17
C LEU A 482 18.01 -20.41 -0.90
N GLY A 483 17.74 -20.68 -2.18
CA GLY A 483 16.75 -19.93 -2.98
C GLY A 483 17.37 -18.82 -3.83
N GLU A 484 16.57 -17.82 -4.21
CA GLU A 484 17.02 -16.76 -5.12
C GLU A 484 17.98 -15.79 -4.42
N LEU A 485 19.18 -15.60 -4.99
CA LEU A 485 20.11 -14.55 -4.56
C LEU A 485 19.69 -13.22 -5.20
N THR A 486 19.45 -12.20 -4.38
CA THR A 486 19.20 -10.83 -4.81
C THR A 486 20.32 -9.93 -4.32
N LEU A 487 20.94 -9.20 -5.24
CA LEU A 487 21.89 -8.13 -4.96
C LEU A 487 21.20 -6.79 -5.20
N THR A 488 21.31 -5.88 -4.24
CA THR A 488 20.65 -4.57 -4.28
C THR A 488 21.68 -3.46 -4.20
N ALA A 489 21.53 -2.44 -5.05
CA ALA A 489 22.22 -1.17 -4.92
C ALA A 489 21.19 -0.04 -4.85
N ALA A 490 21.37 0.89 -3.92
CA ALA A 490 20.39 1.91 -3.59
C ALA A 490 21.02 3.30 -3.41
N LEU A 491 20.26 4.31 -3.80
CA LEU A 491 20.56 5.73 -3.56
C LEU A 491 19.26 6.43 -3.17
N ASP A 492 19.26 6.97 -1.96
CA ASP A 492 18.10 7.61 -1.36
C ASP A 492 18.43 9.06 -0.99
N GLY A 493 17.44 9.93 -1.09
CA GLY A 493 17.52 11.33 -0.70
C GLY A 493 16.26 11.77 0.03
N GLY A 494 16.37 12.72 0.95
CA GLY A 494 15.23 13.27 1.66
C GLY A 494 15.47 14.71 2.08
N HIS A 495 14.38 15.45 2.24
CA HIS A 495 14.44 16.85 2.67
C HIS A 495 13.28 17.17 3.61
N LEU A 496 13.59 17.90 4.69
CA LEU A 496 12.62 18.50 5.60
C LEU A 496 12.68 20.02 5.52
N PHE A 497 11.51 20.63 5.49
CA PHE A 497 11.37 22.08 5.51
C PHE A 497 11.23 22.57 6.95
N SER A 498 11.85 23.72 7.26
CA SER A 498 11.72 24.38 8.56
C SER A 498 10.26 24.72 8.88
N HIS A 499 9.88 24.56 10.14
CA HIS A 499 8.64 25.12 10.67
C HIS A 499 8.94 26.41 11.45
N GLN A 500 7.99 27.34 11.53
CA GLN A 500 8.21 28.62 12.21
C GLN A 500 8.79 28.40 13.62
N GLY A 501 9.95 29.03 13.90
CA GLY A 501 10.65 28.91 15.19
C GLY A 501 11.57 27.69 15.35
N ASP A 502 11.54 26.71 14.44
CA ASP A 502 12.39 25.51 14.48
C ASP A 502 13.18 25.37 13.16
N SER A 503 14.36 26.00 13.11
CA SER A 503 15.30 25.87 11.99
C SER A 503 16.05 24.54 11.99
N GLU A 504 16.12 23.88 13.15
CA GLU A 504 16.88 22.62 13.33
C GLU A 504 16.10 21.41 12.78
N SER A 505 14.77 21.52 12.62
CA SER A 505 13.98 20.49 11.93
C SER A 505 14.21 20.46 10.41
N ALA A 506 14.89 21.46 9.84
CA ALA A 506 15.17 21.54 8.41
C ALA A 506 16.49 20.86 8.07
N GLY A 507 16.52 20.13 6.96
CA GLY A 507 17.75 19.51 6.51
C GLY A 507 17.55 18.57 5.34
N THR A 508 18.65 18.26 4.67
CA THR A 508 18.71 17.30 3.57
C THR A 508 19.56 16.12 4.00
N LEU A 509 19.12 14.91 3.69
CA LEU A 509 19.93 13.71 3.82
C LEU A 509 20.06 13.03 2.45
N TRP A 510 21.26 12.59 2.11
CA TRP A 510 21.50 11.62 1.04
C TRP A 510 22.27 10.44 1.58
N GLY A 511 21.93 9.25 1.13
CA GLY A 511 22.65 8.04 1.51
C GLY A 511 22.61 6.98 0.42
N ALA A 512 23.64 6.16 0.38
CA ALA A 512 23.75 5.02 -0.52
C ALA A 512 23.76 3.72 0.29
N ALA A 513 23.30 2.63 -0.32
CA ALA A 513 23.39 1.32 0.30
C ALA A 513 23.60 0.21 -0.74
N VAL A 514 24.29 -0.84 -0.31
CA VAL A 514 24.39 -2.11 -1.04
C VAL A 514 23.92 -3.24 -0.15
N GLY A 515 23.22 -4.20 -0.72
CA GLY A 515 22.68 -5.32 0.02
C GLY A 515 22.76 -6.62 -0.75
N ALA A 516 22.72 -7.72 0.00
CA ALA A 516 22.57 -9.05 -0.51
C ALA A 516 21.50 -9.77 0.31
N GLY A 517 20.61 -10.48 -0.36
CA GLY A 517 19.60 -11.31 0.28
C GLY A 517 19.43 -12.63 -0.43
N VAL A 518 19.09 -13.66 0.33
CA VAL A 518 18.74 -14.97 -0.20
C VAL A 518 17.44 -15.42 0.45
N ALA A 519 16.48 -15.85 -0.35
CA ALA A 519 15.20 -16.28 0.17
C ALA A 519 14.67 -17.51 -0.56
N ASN A 520 14.14 -18.44 0.22
CA ASN A 520 13.31 -19.55 -0.24
C ASN A 520 11.96 -19.53 0.51
N ARG A 521 11.17 -20.60 0.39
CA ARG A 521 9.85 -20.70 1.04
C ARG A 521 9.89 -20.64 2.58
N TYR A 522 10.97 -21.10 3.20
CA TYR A 522 11.09 -21.31 4.65
C TYR A 522 12.08 -20.37 5.34
N LEU A 523 13.09 -19.87 4.61
CA LEU A 523 14.21 -19.11 5.12
C LEU A 523 14.41 -17.88 4.25
N SER A 524 14.58 -16.73 4.90
CA SER A 524 14.98 -15.47 4.29
C SER A 524 16.15 -14.89 5.07
N GLN A 525 17.17 -14.41 4.36
CA GLN A 525 18.32 -13.73 4.93
C GLN A 525 18.59 -12.49 4.11
N GLN A 526 18.88 -11.38 4.77
CA GLN A 526 19.24 -10.13 4.13
C GLN A 526 20.30 -9.43 4.97
N ILE A 527 21.29 -8.86 4.29
CA ILE A 527 22.24 -7.92 4.86
C ILE A 527 22.33 -6.70 3.94
N THR A 528 22.32 -5.51 4.52
CA THR A 528 22.44 -4.23 3.82
C THR A 528 23.44 -3.36 4.57
N VAL A 529 24.41 -2.82 3.84
CA VAL A 529 25.40 -1.86 4.34
C VAL A 529 25.16 -0.54 3.63
N GLY A 530 25.06 0.54 4.39
CA GLY A 530 24.83 1.87 3.86
C GLY A 530 25.80 2.92 4.39
N TRP A 531 25.95 3.99 3.62
CA TRP A 531 26.83 5.11 3.90
C TRP A 531 26.05 6.42 3.78
N PRO A 532 26.15 7.33 4.76
CA PRO A 532 25.62 8.68 4.63
C PRO A 532 26.53 9.49 3.67
N LEU A 533 25.93 10.17 2.70
CA LEU A 533 26.64 10.91 1.64
C LEU A 533 26.58 12.42 1.84
N ASP A 534 25.41 12.95 2.22
CA ASP A 534 25.18 14.37 2.50
C ASP A 534 24.24 14.50 3.68
N TYR A 535 24.57 15.40 4.61
CA TYR A 535 23.84 15.61 5.86
C TYR A 535 24.27 16.91 6.53
N PRO A 536 23.43 17.51 7.40
CA PRO A 536 23.81 18.70 8.16
C PRO A 536 24.98 18.42 9.12
N ASP A 537 25.90 19.39 9.26
CA ASP A 537 27.12 19.27 10.06
C ASP A 537 26.88 18.88 11.53
N TRP A 538 25.72 19.28 12.08
CA TRP A 538 25.34 19.01 13.47
C TRP A 538 24.85 17.57 13.69
N LEU A 539 24.42 16.86 12.65
CA LEU A 539 23.81 15.53 12.77
C LEU A 539 24.82 14.44 13.13
N LYS A 540 26.06 14.56 12.64
CA LYS A 540 27.20 13.64 12.90
C LYS A 540 26.80 12.15 12.87
N PRO A 541 26.33 11.64 11.72
CA PRO A 541 25.94 10.24 11.60
C PRO A 541 27.13 9.29 11.72
N ASP A 542 26.85 8.03 12.08
CA ASP A 542 27.85 6.97 11.99
C ASP A 542 28.35 6.81 10.54
N ALA A 543 29.65 6.55 10.35
CA ALA A 543 30.25 6.46 9.02
C ALA A 543 29.66 5.31 8.17
N VAL A 544 29.11 4.28 8.81
CA VAL A 544 28.49 3.11 8.18
C VAL A 544 27.28 2.68 9.00
N ALA A 545 26.17 2.41 8.32
CA ALA A 545 24.97 1.80 8.87
C ALA A 545 24.83 0.36 8.36
N VAL A 546 24.58 -0.60 9.27
CA VAL A 546 24.36 -2.00 8.91
C VAL A 546 22.97 -2.44 9.33
N TYR A 547 22.27 -3.06 8.38
CA TYR A 547 20.97 -3.70 8.56
C TYR A 547 21.09 -5.18 8.24
N TYR A 548 20.52 -6.03 9.06
CA TYR A 548 20.38 -7.44 8.71
C TYR A 548 19.08 -8.00 9.26
N ARG A 549 18.60 -9.04 8.58
CA ARG A 549 17.41 -9.77 8.96
C ARG A 549 17.55 -11.23 8.58
N ILE A 550 17.17 -12.11 9.49
CA ILE A 550 17.04 -13.54 9.28
C ILE A 550 15.61 -13.91 9.65
N GLY A 551 14.87 -14.51 8.74
CA GLY A 551 13.47 -14.89 8.95
C GLY A 551 13.23 -16.34 8.60
N LEU A 552 12.44 -17.02 9.43
CA LEU A 552 11.90 -18.35 9.20
C LEU A 552 10.39 -18.26 9.04
N SER A 553 9.84 -18.96 8.05
CA SER A 553 8.39 -19.03 7.78
C SER A 553 7.93 -20.49 7.72
N PHE A 554 6.74 -20.77 8.29
CA PHE A 554 6.18 -22.11 8.44
C PHE A 554 4.74 -22.19 7.95
#